data_AF-A0A1J4XW01-F1
#
_entry.id   AF-A0A1J4XW01-F1
#
_cell.length_a   1.000
_cell.length_b   1.000
_cell.length_c   1.000
_cell.angle_alpha   90.00
_cell.angle_beta   90.00
_cell.angle_gamma   90.00
#
_symmetry.space_group_name_H-M   'P 1'
#
loop_
_entity.id
_entity.type
_entity.pdbx_description
1 polymer ?
#
loop_
_entity_poly.entity_id
_entity_poly.type
_entity_poly.pdbx_seq_one_letter_code
_entity_poly.pdbx_strand_id
1 'polypeptide(L)'
;MATTHRDQALEILRQSGPTVPMTIASRMNSNTMIAGAILSELAASGLVRITRLKVGGSPLYYIPGQEAALCNFCDKLGSVDKHAYDLLLERKVLKASELQPVERVALTNIPDFAKPFQHDGALYFRWFLLNDDEALRALNPLAPTLSAAPTREPMRKIMQPPVQETTEAVIQERVASASQDAKPEQQPTTQAIPKAPATPVSARTPDCRYEQDTPEVLASTSQSATHAVKESQEQLPLPMTNKEATTPAAKSKPARPKPSKRQHAISGTAAAAADTPTIPDIIPGSFEAQVTAHFASKGVGVAELRSVRKGKELDLIVRVPSAVGTMTYYCKAKNKAKGNDGDLGMAYATGQKRNMPVLFVCQKGLTKRAETMLKEFGIAVDYLAAE
;
A
#
# COMPACT_ATOMS: atom_id res chain seq x y z
N MET A 1 -15.60 10.67 36.76
CA MET A 1 -14.80 11.34 35.72
C MET A 1 -15.34 10.89 34.39
N ALA A 2 -15.74 11.80 33.49
CA ALA A 2 -16.17 11.42 32.15
C ALA A 2 -14.94 10.85 31.43
N THR A 3 -14.95 9.54 31.14
CA THR A 3 -13.89 8.95 30.33
C THR A 3 -14.03 9.48 28.91
N THR A 4 -13.01 10.20 28.45
CA THR A 4 -13.00 10.72 27.09
C THR A 4 -12.96 9.54 26.13
N HIS A 5 -13.60 9.66 24.96
CA HIS A 5 -13.53 8.63 23.91
C HIS A 5 -12.07 8.25 23.54
N ARG A 6 -11.15 9.20 23.69
CA ARG A 6 -9.69 9.01 23.56
C ARG A 6 -9.15 7.99 24.57
N ASP A 7 -9.51 8.12 25.84
CA ASP A 7 -9.04 7.24 26.91
C ASP A 7 -9.61 5.83 26.76
N GLN A 8 -10.87 5.73 26.31
CA GLN A 8 -11.52 4.46 25.99
C GLN A 8 -10.80 3.72 24.85
N ALA A 9 -10.43 4.44 23.78
CA ALA A 9 -9.70 3.85 22.66
C ALA A 9 -8.32 3.34 23.08
N LEU A 10 -7.59 4.08 23.93
CA LEU A 10 -6.30 3.65 24.48
C LEU A 10 -6.43 2.40 25.35
N GLU A 11 -7.46 2.33 26.19
CA GLU A 11 -7.70 1.17 27.04
C GLU A 11 -8.01 -0.09 26.20
N ILE A 12 -8.82 0.06 25.15
CA ILE A 12 -9.10 -1.03 24.21
C ILE A 12 -7.83 -1.53 23.51
N LEU A 13 -6.94 -0.63 23.09
CA LEU A 13 -5.65 -0.97 22.48
C LEU A 13 -4.71 -1.68 23.46
N ARG A 14 -4.69 -1.26 24.74
CA ARG A 14 -3.91 -1.94 25.78
C ARG A 14 -4.38 -3.38 25.99
N GLN A 15 -5.69 -3.59 26.02
CA GLN A 15 -6.28 -4.90 26.28
C GLN A 15 -6.24 -5.83 25.07
N SER A 16 -6.43 -5.29 23.87
CA SER A 16 -6.60 -6.11 22.64
C SER A 16 -5.34 -6.21 21.79
N GLY A 17 -4.37 -5.32 22.00
CA GLY A 17 -3.18 -5.19 21.16
C GLY A 17 -3.44 -4.42 19.87
N PRO A 18 -2.68 -4.70 18.79
CA PRO A 18 -2.85 -4.06 17.49
C PRO A 18 -4.25 -4.32 16.93
N THR A 19 -5.00 -3.26 16.62
CA THR A 19 -6.39 -3.39 16.17
C THR A 19 -6.72 -2.46 15.01
N VAL A 20 -7.80 -2.81 14.30
CA VAL A 20 -8.38 -1.99 13.23
C VAL A 20 -9.45 -1.04 13.79
N PRO A 21 -9.72 0.10 13.12
CA PRO A 21 -10.73 1.07 13.56
C PRO A 21 -12.13 0.48 13.77
N MET A 22 -12.50 -0.53 12.96
CA MET A 22 -13.81 -1.17 13.06
C MET A 22 -14.02 -1.87 14.42
N THR A 23 -13.00 -2.56 14.93
CA THR A 23 -13.09 -3.25 16.24
C THR A 23 -13.25 -2.24 17.38
N ILE A 24 -12.56 -1.12 17.30
CA ILE A 24 -12.64 -0.03 18.28
C ILE A 24 -14.02 0.62 18.23
N ALA A 25 -14.51 0.90 17.03
CA ALA A 25 -15.84 1.47 16.81
C ALA A 25 -16.94 0.58 17.41
N SER A 26 -16.88 -0.73 17.17
CA SER A 26 -17.83 -1.70 17.76
C SER A 26 -17.78 -1.72 19.28
N ARG A 27 -16.59 -1.67 19.89
CA ARG A 27 -16.45 -1.68 21.37
C ARG A 27 -16.87 -0.36 22.03
N MET A 28 -16.67 0.75 21.33
CA MET A 28 -17.07 2.08 21.79
C MET A 28 -18.51 2.45 21.41
N ASN A 29 -19.26 1.54 20.78
CA ASN A 29 -20.60 1.79 20.20
C ASN A 29 -20.66 3.09 19.37
N SER A 30 -19.59 3.35 18.61
CA SER A 30 -19.40 4.58 17.83
C SER A 30 -19.22 4.27 16.35
N ASN A 31 -19.26 5.30 15.51
CA ASN A 31 -19.05 5.14 14.07
C ASN A 31 -17.56 4.91 13.74
N THR A 32 -17.27 4.07 12.74
CA THR A 32 -15.89 3.80 12.26
C THR A 32 -15.15 5.08 11.87
N MET A 33 -15.86 6.07 11.33
CA MET A 33 -15.29 7.38 11.01
C MET A 33 -14.78 8.12 12.26
N ILE A 34 -15.55 8.07 13.35
CA ILE A 34 -15.18 8.72 14.61
C ILE A 34 -13.99 7.98 15.25
N ALA A 35 -14.03 6.64 15.25
CA ALA A 35 -12.91 5.83 15.75
C ALA A 35 -11.62 6.11 14.95
N GLY A 36 -11.70 6.21 13.62
CA GLY A 36 -10.57 6.57 12.76
C GLY A 36 -10.01 7.96 13.04
N ALA A 37 -10.89 8.95 13.28
CA ALA A 37 -10.48 10.31 13.65
C ALA A 37 -9.74 10.33 15.00
N ILE A 38 -10.29 9.66 16.02
CA ILE A 38 -9.67 9.55 17.35
C ILE A 38 -8.30 8.86 17.26
N LEU A 39 -8.19 7.78 16.50
CA LEU A 39 -6.93 7.07 16.30
C LEU A 39 -5.89 7.90 15.56
N SER A 40 -6.32 8.70 14.58
CA SER A 40 -5.45 9.62 13.85
C SER A 40 -4.94 10.74 14.76
N GLU A 41 -5.79 11.26 15.66
CA GLU A 41 -5.40 12.23 16.68
C GLU A 41 -4.41 11.61 17.68
N LEU A 42 -4.67 10.39 18.15
CA LEU A 42 -3.78 9.64 19.04
C LEU A 42 -2.41 9.40 18.38
N ALA A 43 -2.40 9.08 17.10
CA ALA A 43 -1.17 8.90 16.33
C ALA A 43 -0.41 10.22 16.14
N ALA A 44 -1.12 11.32 15.86
CA ALA A 44 -0.51 12.65 15.79
C ALA A 44 0.12 13.08 17.12
N SER A 45 -0.47 12.67 18.25
CA SER A 45 0.11 12.87 19.59
C SER A 45 1.24 11.91 19.95
N GLY A 46 1.58 10.94 19.09
CA GLY A 46 2.67 9.99 19.30
C GLY A 46 2.38 8.85 20.29
N LEU A 47 1.14 8.76 20.82
CA LEU A 47 0.75 7.69 21.76
C LEU A 47 0.47 6.36 21.06
N VAL A 48 0.07 6.42 19.78
CA VAL A 48 -0.28 5.26 18.96
C VAL A 48 0.55 5.34 17.67
N ARG A 49 0.93 4.19 17.12
CA ARG A 49 1.59 4.07 15.82
C ARG A 49 0.66 3.42 14.80
N ILE A 50 0.82 3.84 13.56
CA ILE A 50 0.06 3.34 12.41
C ILE A 50 0.97 2.41 11.62
N THR A 51 0.50 1.20 11.32
CA THR A 51 1.23 0.25 10.48
C THR A 51 1.02 0.53 9.00
N ARG A 52 1.96 0.08 8.16
CA ARG A 52 1.72 0.03 6.71
C ARG A 52 0.87 -1.17 6.32
N LEU A 53 0.89 -2.24 7.12
CA LEU A 53 0.02 -3.40 6.94
C LEU A 53 -1.46 -3.00 7.01
N LYS A 54 -2.24 -3.43 6.01
CA LYS A 54 -3.68 -3.20 5.93
C LYS A 54 -4.45 -4.50 6.03
N VAL A 55 -5.45 -4.55 6.91
CA VAL A 55 -6.38 -5.66 7.05
C VAL A 55 -7.76 -5.18 6.61
N GLY A 56 -8.32 -5.77 5.55
CA GLY A 56 -9.61 -5.34 5.00
C GLY A 56 -9.61 -3.88 4.52
N GLY A 57 -8.48 -3.38 4.03
CA GLY A 57 -8.30 -2.01 3.53
C GLY A 57 -8.00 -0.94 4.60
N SER A 58 -8.13 -1.28 5.89
CA SER A 58 -7.80 -0.38 7.00
C SER A 58 -6.42 -0.69 7.59
N PRO A 59 -5.60 0.32 7.95
CA PRO A 59 -4.34 0.10 8.65
C PRO A 59 -4.56 -0.38 10.08
N LEU A 60 -3.56 -1.05 10.67
CA LEU A 60 -3.56 -1.39 12.09
C LEU A 60 -2.98 -0.25 12.91
N TYR A 61 -3.50 -0.13 14.13
CA TYR A 61 -3.06 0.83 15.12
C TYR A 61 -2.57 0.05 16.33
N TYR A 62 -1.41 0.42 16.87
CA TYR A 62 -0.82 -0.24 18.02
C TYR A 62 -0.10 0.75 18.93
N ILE A 63 0.06 0.38 20.19
CA ILE A 63 0.83 1.18 21.16
C ILE A 63 2.30 0.78 21.03
N PRO A 64 3.26 1.74 20.99
CA PRO A 64 4.68 1.41 20.98
C PRO A 64 5.04 0.49 22.15
N GLY A 65 5.73 -0.61 21.85
CA GLY A 65 6.01 -1.70 22.80
C GLY A 65 5.15 -2.97 22.57
N GLN A 66 4.02 -2.86 21.88
CA GLN A 66 3.20 -4.02 21.48
C GLN A 66 3.59 -4.60 20.10
N GLU A 67 4.78 -4.28 19.58
CA GLU A 67 5.21 -4.66 18.23
C GLU A 67 5.23 -6.19 18.04
N ALA A 68 5.54 -6.96 19.09
CA ALA A 68 5.54 -8.42 19.02
C ALA A 68 4.17 -9.02 18.64
N ALA A 69 3.07 -8.35 18.98
CA ALA A 69 1.72 -8.81 18.65
C ALA A 69 1.36 -8.61 17.16
N LEU A 70 2.16 -7.83 16.40
CA LEU A 70 1.98 -7.66 14.96
C LEU A 70 2.22 -8.97 14.20
N CYS A 71 3.02 -9.88 14.75
CA CYS A 71 3.29 -11.20 14.16
C CYS A 71 2.01 -12.02 13.97
N ASN A 72 0.97 -11.80 14.78
CA ASN A 72 -0.32 -12.51 14.66
C ASN A 72 -1.06 -12.19 13.35
N PHE A 73 -0.65 -11.12 12.65
CA PHE A 73 -1.27 -10.69 11.39
C PHE A 73 -0.47 -11.13 10.16
N CYS A 74 0.53 -12.02 10.31
CA CYS A 74 1.37 -12.52 9.22
C CYS A 74 0.55 -13.20 8.11
N ASP A 75 -0.55 -13.86 8.44
CA ASP A 75 -1.42 -14.55 7.47
C ASP A 75 -2.20 -13.62 6.55
N LYS A 76 -2.21 -12.32 6.83
CA LYS A 76 -2.86 -11.31 5.98
C LYS A 76 -1.90 -10.70 4.95
N LEU A 77 -0.61 -11.07 4.98
CA LEU A 77 0.37 -10.64 3.99
C LEU A 77 0.19 -11.40 2.67
N GLY A 78 0.65 -10.80 1.57
CA GLY A 78 0.70 -11.49 0.28
C GLY A 78 1.66 -12.69 0.32
N SER A 79 1.50 -13.65 -0.61
CA SER A 79 2.34 -14.85 -0.67
C SER A 79 3.83 -14.55 -0.77
N VAL A 80 4.19 -13.51 -1.53
CA VAL A 80 5.57 -13.05 -1.68
C VAL A 80 6.10 -12.40 -0.40
N ASP A 81 5.29 -11.56 0.24
CA ASP A 81 5.68 -10.87 1.47
C ASP A 81 5.81 -11.85 2.64
N LYS A 82 4.96 -12.88 2.68
CA LYS A 82 5.05 -13.98 3.64
C LYS A 82 6.38 -14.75 3.49
N HIS A 83 6.78 -15.05 2.26
CA HIS A 83 8.07 -15.71 2.03
C HIS A 83 9.26 -14.86 2.52
N ALA A 84 9.25 -13.56 2.22
CA ALA A 84 10.29 -12.64 2.70
C ALA A 84 10.29 -12.51 4.24
N TYR A 85 9.10 -12.54 4.85
CA TYR A 85 8.93 -12.56 6.30
C TYR A 85 9.54 -13.83 6.92
N ASP A 86 9.29 -15.00 6.33
CA ASP A 86 9.83 -16.28 6.81
C ASP A 86 11.37 -16.29 6.75
N LEU A 87 11.95 -15.82 5.63
CA LEU A 87 13.40 -15.64 5.49
C LEU A 87 14.00 -14.70 6.55
N LEU A 88 13.30 -13.60 6.84
CA LEU A 88 13.74 -12.65 7.87
C LEU A 88 13.62 -13.23 9.28
N LEU A 89 12.60 -14.06 9.54
CA LEU A 89 12.40 -14.72 10.82
C LEU A 89 13.52 -15.73 11.10
N GLU A 90 13.96 -16.46 10.09
CA GLU A 90 15.05 -17.45 10.15
C GLU A 90 16.41 -16.79 10.35
N ARG A 91 16.79 -15.84 9.49
CA ARG A 91 18.16 -15.28 9.47
C ARG A 91 18.34 -14.06 10.38
N LYS A 92 17.26 -13.43 10.83
CA LYS A 92 17.19 -12.17 11.63
C LYS A 92 17.76 -10.92 10.96
N VAL A 93 18.81 -11.05 10.17
CA VAL A 93 19.44 -9.99 9.39
C VAL A 93 19.70 -10.49 7.97
N LEU A 94 19.32 -9.70 6.97
CA LEU A 94 19.46 -10.03 5.57
C LEU A 94 20.21 -8.93 4.83
N LYS A 95 21.16 -9.30 3.96
CA LYS A 95 21.87 -8.36 3.09
C LYS A 95 21.10 -8.12 1.80
N ALA A 96 20.88 -6.87 1.42
CA ALA A 96 20.10 -6.54 0.23
C ALA A 96 20.72 -7.07 -1.08
N SER A 97 22.05 -7.21 -1.14
CA SER A 97 22.77 -7.72 -2.31
C SER A 97 22.60 -9.22 -2.54
N GLU A 98 22.31 -9.99 -1.49
CA GLU A 98 22.16 -11.45 -1.56
C GLU A 98 20.73 -11.89 -1.89
N LEU A 99 19.77 -10.99 -1.70
CA LEU A 99 18.35 -11.25 -1.90
C LEU A 99 17.94 -11.07 -3.36
N GLN A 100 16.93 -11.85 -3.76
CA GLN A 100 16.27 -11.70 -5.05
C GLN A 100 15.61 -10.32 -5.17
N PRO A 101 15.51 -9.75 -6.38
CA PRO A 101 14.86 -8.45 -6.58
C PRO A 101 13.43 -8.40 -6.03
N VAL A 102 12.71 -9.53 -6.12
CA VAL A 102 11.33 -9.66 -5.62
C VAL A 102 11.28 -9.58 -4.08
N GLU A 103 12.15 -10.31 -3.39
CA GLU A 103 12.26 -10.30 -1.92
C GLU A 103 12.68 -8.93 -1.40
N ARG A 104 13.58 -8.25 -2.10
CA ARG A 104 14.02 -6.89 -1.75
C ARG A 104 12.86 -5.90 -1.78
N VAL A 105 12.01 -5.99 -2.80
CA VAL A 105 10.78 -5.18 -2.90
C VAL A 105 9.81 -5.56 -1.79
N ALA A 106 9.66 -6.86 -1.49
CA ALA A 106 8.80 -7.34 -0.42
C ALA A 106 9.23 -6.79 0.95
N LEU A 107 10.51 -6.91 1.33
CA LEU A 107 11.05 -6.34 2.58
C LEU A 107 10.85 -4.82 2.68
N THR A 108 10.95 -4.11 1.55
CA THR A 108 10.68 -2.66 1.50
C THR A 108 9.19 -2.35 1.70
N ASN A 109 8.30 -3.27 1.35
CA ASN A 109 6.85 -3.13 1.54
C ASN A 109 6.39 -3.44 2.97
N ILE A 110 7.19 -4.14 3.77
CA ILE A 110 6.88 -4.55 5.15
C ILE A 110 7.75 -3.84 6.21
N PRO A 111 7.72 -2.49 6.31
CA PRO A 111 8.54 -1.74 7.27
C PRO A 111 8.20 -2.04 8.74
N ASP A 112 7.00 -2.57 8.98
CA ASP A 112 6.53 -2.96 10.30
C ASP A 112 7.34 -4.14 10.88
N PHE A 113 7.89 -5.01 10.00
CA PHE A 113 8.67 -6.18 10.38
C PHE A 113 10.17 -6.07 10.03
N ALA A 114 10.48 -5.37 8.94
CA ALA A 114 11.83 -5.22 8.41
C ALA A 114 12.27 -3.76 8.50
N LYS A 115 13.23 -3.47 9.38
CA LYS A 115 13.84 -2.13 9.47
C LYS A 115 15.10 -2.10 8.60
N PRO A 116 15.19 -1.21 7.60
CA PRO A 116 16.41 -1.06 6.81
C PRO A 116 17.50 -0.41 7.66
N PHE A 117 18.73 -0.92 7.55
CA PHE A 117 19.90 -0.47 8.27
C PHE A 117 21.12 -0.49 7.34
N GLN A 118 21.99 0.50 7.43
CA GLN A 118 23.21 0.58 6.61
C GLN A 118 24.44 0.28 7.47
N HIS A 119 25.27 -0.65 7.01
CA HIS A 119 26.52 -1.01 7.67
C HIS A 119 27.59 -1.29 6.61
N ASP A 120 28.82 -0.79 6.82
CA ASP A 120 29.95 -0.96 5.90
C ASP A 120 29.64 -0.59 4.43
N GLY A 121 28.80 0.42 4.22
CA GLY A 121 28.36 0.86 2.88
C GLY A 121 27.39 -0.09 2.16
N ALA A 122 26.93 -1.16 2.83
CA ALA A 122 25.91 -2.08 2.32
C ALA A 122 24.58 -1.90 3.07
N LEU A 123 23.48 -2.16 2.35
CA LEU A 123 22.13 -2.13 2.90
C LEU A 123 21.76 -3.49 3.46
N TYR A 124 21.30 -3.51 4.71
CA TYR A 124 20.78 -4.66 5.40
C TYR A 124 19.33 -4.42 5.83
N PHE A 125 18.59 -5.50 6.00
CA PHE A 125 17.28 -5.51 6.62
C PHE A 125 17.38 -6.32 7.91
N ARG A 126 17.01 -5.70 9.03
CA ARG A 126 16.98 -6.38 10.33
C ARG A 126 15.56 -6.59 10.81
N TRP A 127 15.37 -7.65 11.59
CA TRP A 127 14.14 -7.90 12.31
C TRP A 127 13.81 -6.75 13.27
N PHE A 128 12.52 -6.38 13.34
CA PHE A 128 12.07 -5.19 14.04
C PHE A 128 12.33 -5.18 15.56
N LEU A 129 12.40 -6.36 16.20
CA LEU A 129 12.69 -6.51 17.63
C LEU A 129 14.18 -6.42 17.98
N LEU A 130 15.08 -6.64 17.01
CA LEU A 130 16.52 -6.55 17.28
C LEU A 130 16.95 -5.09 17.36
N ASN A 131 17.86 -4.80 18.29
CA ASN A 131 18.59 -3.54 18.31
C ASN A 131 19.67 -3.52 17.22
N ASP A 132 20.15 -2.32 16.86
CA ASP A 132 21.21 -2.19 15.85
C ASP A 132 22.48 -2.96 16.27
N ASP A 133 22.86 -2.90 17.55
CA ASP A 133 24.01 -3.63 18.10
C ASP A 133 23.84 -5.15 18.08
N GLU A 134 22.62 -5.64 18.27
CA GLU A 134 22.30 -7.07 18.17
C GLU A 134 22.35 -7.55 16.72
N ALA A 135 21.88 -6.71 15.79
CA ALA A 135 21.96 -7.01 14.36
C ALA A 135 23.42 -7.08 13.88
N LEU A 136 24.29 -6.20 14.40
CA LEU A 136 25.73 -6.26 14.13
C LEU A 136 26.37 -7.54 14.67
N ARG A 137 26.00 -7.95 15.89
CA ARG A 137 26.47 -9.24 16.46
C ARG A 137 26.01 -10.44 15.65
N ALA A 138 24.80 -10.40 15.10
CA ALA A 138 24.30 -11.46 14.22
C ALA A 138 25.05 -11.55 12.89
N LEU A 139 25.58 -10.43 12.38
CA LEU A 139 26.39 -10.39 11.16
C LEU A 139 27.82 -10.92 11.38
N ASN A 140 28.43 -10.61 12.52
CA ASN A 140 29.79 -11.04 12.87
C ASN A 140 29.78 -11.90 14.15
N PRO A 141 29.35 -13.18 14.10
CA PRO A 141 29.39 -14.07 15.27
C PRO A 141 30.81 -14.34 15.79
N LEU A 142 31.85 -13.97 15.03
CA LEU A 142 33.27 -14.14 15.35
C LEU A 142 33.94 -12.89 15.93
N ALA A 143 33.25 -11.74 16.02
CA ALA A 143 33.85 -10.56 16.62
C ALA A 143 33.93 -10.74 18.15
N PRO A 144 35.14 -10.81 18.74
CA PRO A 144 35.28 -10.92 20.18
C PRO A 144 34.69 -9.68 20.85
N THR A 145 33.99 -9.93 21.96
CA THR A 145 33.38 -8.96 22.86
C THR A 145 34.39 -7.91 23.32
N LEU A 146 34.57 -6.84 22.54
CA LEU A 146 35.37 -5.68 22.91
C LEU A 146 34.47 -4.44 22.95
N SER A 147 33.45 -4.44 23.81
CA SER A 147 32.94 -3.24 24.48
C SER A 147 31.80 -3.60 25.43
N ALA A 148 32.17 -4.10 26.60
CA ALA A 148 31.34 -4.02 27.79
C ALA A 148 32.28 -3.88 29.00
N ALA A 149 32.99 -2.76 29.05
CA ALA A 149 33.54 -2.28 30.31
C ALA A 149 32.40 -1.52 31.02
N PRO A 150 31.85 -2.04 32.14
CA PRO A 150 31.03 -1.21 33.00
C PRO A 150 31.95 -0.18 33.64
N THR A 151 31.71 1.11 33.40
CA THR A 151 32.21 2.16 34.27
C THR A 151 31.68 1.89 35.67
N ARG A 152 32.52 1.24 36.48
CA ARG A 152 32.37 1.18 37.92
C ARG A 152 32.56 2.60 38.44
N GLU A 153 31.46 3.29 38.73
CA GLU A 153 31.52 4.36 39.71
C GLU A 153 31.89 3.74 41.07
N PRO A 154 32.98 4.15 41.73
CA PRO A 154 33.24 3.71 43.08
C PRO A 154 32.28 4.42 44.04
N MET A 155 31.48 3.62 44.75
CA MET A 155 30.74 4.02 45.94
C MET A 155 31.64 4.85 46.88
N ARG A 156 31.27 6.11 47.12
CA ARG A 156 31.58 6.78 48.40
C ARG A 156 30.39 6.58 49.34
N LYS A 157 30.54 5.58 50.21
CA LYS A 157 29.79 5.46 51.45
C LYS A 157 30.45 6.38 52.47
N ILE A 158 29.69 7.23 53.16
CA ILE A 158 29.89 7.63 54.57
C ILE A 158 28.67 8.42 55.07
N MET A 159 28.17 7.97 56.22
CA MET A 159 27.32 8.60 57.24
C MET A 159 25.98 9.25 56.86
N GLN A 160 24.90 8.59 57.27
CA GLN A 160 23.75 9.26 57.89
C GLN A 160 24.11 9.62 59.34
N PRO A 161 23.63 10.75 59.88
CA PRO A 161 23.40 10.90 61.32
C PRO A 161 21.93 10.62 61.69
N PRO A 162 21.66 10.29 62.96
CA PRO A 162 20.46 9.57 63.38
C PRO A 162 19.28 10.48 63.74
N VAL A 163 18.12 9.84 63.75
CA VAL A 163 16.81 10.27 64.26
C VAL A 163 16.90 10.82 65.70
N GLN A 164 16.31 11.99 65.94
CA GLN A 164 15.64 12.31 67.20
C GLN A 164 14.34 13.09 66.96
N GLU A 165 13.35 12.71 67.76
CA GLU A 165 11.93 13.01 67.73
C GLU A 165 11.65 14.00 68.89
N THR A 166 11.03 15.16 68.65
CA THR A 166 10.37 15.96 69.70
C THR A 166 9.37 16.99 69.11
N THR A 167 8.08 16.67 69.27
CA THR A 167 7.02 17.47 69.90
C THR A 167 6.63 18.87 69.37
N GLU A 168 5.38 18.91 68.86
CA GLU A 168 4.24 19.84 69.04
C GLU A 168 4.36 21.39 69.00
N ALA A 169 3.23 21.94 68.55
CA ALA A 169 2.66 23.30 68.70
C ALA A 169 3.07 24.32 67.61
N VAL A 170 2.22 24.92 66.75
CA VAL A 170 0.82 25.45 66.77
C VAL A 170 0.88 26.94 66.36
N ILE A 171 0.02 27.31 65.39
CA ILE A 171 -0.58 28.65 65.09
C ILE A 171 0.14 29.65 64.12
N GLN A 172 -0.51 29.81 62.94
CA GLN A 172 -0.95 31.02 62.18
C GLN A 172 0.06 32.15 61.86
N GLU A 173 -0.03 32.99 60.82
CA GLU A 173 -0.88 33.25 59.63
C GLU A 173 -0.18 34.44 58.89
N ARG A 174 -0.56 34.70 57.63
CA ARG A 174 -0.39 35.94 56.81
C ARG A 174 0.81 35.99 55.84
N VAL A 175 0.59 35.90 54.52
CA VAL A 175 0.04 36.89 53.54
C VAL A 175 1.14 37.83 53.01
N ALA A 176 1.11 38.05 51.67
CA ALA A 176 1.81 39.04 50.85
C ALA A 176 3.27 38.68 50.48
N SER A 177 3.58 38.26 49.25
CA SER A 177 3.57 38.95 47.93
C SER A 177 4.83 39.75 47.65
N ALA A 178 5.31 39.66 46.40
CA ALA A 178 6.28 40.53 45.73
C ALA A 178 7.75 40.33 46.20
N SER A 179 8.79 40.36 45.36
CA SER A 179 8.93 40.74 43.95
C SER A 179 10.37 40.45 43.52
N GLN A 180 10.56 40.29 42.21
CA GLN A 180 11.73 40.69 41.41
C GLN A 180 13.08 40.02 41.72
N ASP A 181 13.65 39.38 40.71
CA ASP A 181 15.08 39.56 40.48
C ASP A 181 15.44 39.59 39.01
N ALA A 182 16.25 40.59 38.71
CA ALA A 182 16.69 41.01 37.41
C ALA A 182 18.05 40.39 37.06
N LYS A 183 18.20 40.13 35.77
CA LYS A 183 19.43 40.00 34.96
C LYS A 183 20.41 41.17 35.29
N PRO A 184 21.78 41.06 35.20
CA PRO A 184 22.44 40.83 33.90
C PRO A 184 23.86 40.20 33.82
N GLU A 185 24.20 39.88 32.56
CA GLU A 185 25.55 39.92 31.93
C GLU A 185 26.57 38.81 32.31
N GLN A 186 27.42 38.22 31.45
CA GLN A 186 28.11 38.65 30.22
C GLN A 186 28.44 37.47 29.27
N GLN A 187 28.70 37.81 28.00
CA GLN A 187 29.35 37.02 26.93
C GLN A 187 30.90 36.95 27.14
N PRO A 188 31.72 36.11 26.45
CA PRO A 188 32.13 36.41 25.04
C PRO A 188 32.57 35.24 24.11
N THR A 189 32.63 35.58 22.81
CA THR A 189 33.57 35.16 21.72
C THR A 189 33.46 33.76 21.06
N THR A 190 33.05 33.64 19.78
CA THR A 190 33.81 33.69 18.48
C THR A 190 34.33 32.30 18.06
N GLN A 191 33.95 31.70 16.92
CA GLN A 191 34.65 31.81 15.62
C GLN A 191 33.87 31.15 14.45
N ALA A 192 34.27 31.51 13.23
CA ALA A 192 33.58 31.41 11.95
C ALA A 192 34.09 30.27 11.02
N ILE A 193 33.20 29.75 10.15
CA ILE A 193 33.26 29.51 8.66
C ILE A 193 34.56 28.85 8.09
N PRO A 194 34.54 27.80 7.21
CA PRO A 194 34.04 27.90 5.81
C PRO A 194 33.52 26.66 5.04
N LYS A 195 33.03 26.99 3.83
CA LYS A 195 32.37 26.27 2.73
C LYS A 195 33.26 25.33 1.86
N ALA A 196 32.59 24.31 1.26
CA ALA A 196 32.73 23.74 -0.11
C ALA A 196 34.07 23.03 -0.50
N PRO A 197 34.20 22.21 -1.58
CA PRO A 197 33.42 22.16 -2.83
C PRO A 197 33.17 20.75 -3.47
N ALA A 198 32.64 20.79 -4.70
CA ALA A 198 32.11 19.71 -5.53
C ALA A 198 33.16 18.97 -6.42
N THR A 199 32.63 18.01 -7.20
CA THR A 199 33.03 17.52 -8.56
C THR A 199 33.57 16.07 -8.65
N PRO A 200 33.81 15.48 -9.85
CA PRO A 200 32.99 14.38 -10.39
C PRO A 200 33.83 13.20 -10.95
N VAL A 201 33.31 11.95 -11.03
CA VAL A 201 34.04 10.91 -11.80
C VAL A 201 33.11 9.98 -12.57
N SER A 202 33.35 9.99 -13.88
CA SER A 202 32.93 9.08 -14.93
C SER A 202 33.76 7.80 -14.91
N ALA A 203 33.19 6.64 -15.26
CA ALA A 203 33.72 5.72 -16.31
C ALA A 203 33.20 4.27 -16.22
N ARG A 204 32.60 3.84 -17.35
CA ARG A 204 32.93 2.64 -18.16
C ARG A 204 32.58 1.20 -17.72
N THR A 205 31.92 0.54 -18.70
CA THR A 205 32.05 -0.86 -19.22
C THR A 205 31.44 -2.02 -18.43
N PRO A 206 31.20 -3.20 -19.04
CA PRO A 206 30.98 -3.55 -20.47
C PRO A 206 29.74 -4.45 -20.73
N ASP A 207 29.43 -4.58 -22.02
CA ASP A 207 28.67 -5.68 -22.66
C ASP A 207 29.12 -7.07 -22.15
N CYS A 208 28.16 -7.90 -21.73
CA CYS A 208 28.35 -9.35 -21.67
C CYS A 208 27.29 -10.03 -22.54
N ARG A 209 27.77 -10.34 -23.75
CA ARG A 209 27.27 -11.31 -24.71
C ARG A 209 27.62 -12.70 -24.17
N TYR A 210 26.67 -13.62 -24.09
CA TYR A 210 26.97 -15.05 -24.12
C TYR A 210 25.90 -15.79 -24.93
N GLU A 211 26.39 -16.44 -25.98
CA GLU A 211 25.67 -17.41 -26.80
C GLU A 211 25.73 -18.81 -26.17
N GLN A 212 24.69 -19.59 -26.48
CA GLN A 212 24.65 -21.04 -26.80
C GLN A 212 25.22 -22.05 -25.78
N ASP A 213 24.37 -22.98 -25.33
CA ASP A 213 24.31 -24.36 -25.88
C ASP A 213 23.37 -25.29 -25.08
N THR A 214 22.53 -26.01 -25.80
CA THR A 214 21.82 -27.29 -25.48
C THR A 214 22.83 -28.45 -25.25
N PRO A 215 22.50 -29.73 -24.88
CA PRO A 215 21.26 -30.52 -25.10
C PRO A 215 20.83 -31.44 -23.90
N GLU A 216 19.55 -31.82 -23.80
CA GLU A 216 18.94 -33.13 -24.16
C GLU A 216 19.19 -34.30 -23.16
N VAL A 217 18.19 -35.18 -23.15
CA VAL A 217 18.15 -36.61 -22.75
C VAL A 217 17.75 -36.99 -21.31
N LEU A 218 16.63 -37.73 -21.25
CA LEU A 218 16.41 -39.06 -20.62
C LEU A 218 15.10 -39.19 -19.85
N ALA A 219 14.21 -39.93 -20.50
CA ALA A 219 13.04 -40.61 -19.97
C ALA A 219 13.37 -41.59 -18.83
N SER A 220 12.36 -41.96 -18.03
CA SER A 220 11.71 -43.29 -18.10
C SER A 220 11.08 -43.75 -16.76
N THR A 221 9.91 -44.40 -16.89
CA THR A 221 9.37 -45.55 -16.12
C THR A 221 9.04 -45.33 -14.63
N SER A 222 7.81 -45.58 -14.14
CA SER A 222 7.18 -46.91 -13.88
C SER A 222 5.70 -46.67 -13.47
N GLN A 223 4.67 -47.32 -14.04
CA GLN A 223 3.98 -48.54 -13.54
C GLN A 223 3.64 -48.51 -12.03
N SER A 224 2.47 -48.87 -11.49
CA SER A 224 1.29 -49.62 -11.96
C SER A 224 0.19 -49.61 -10.86
N ALA A 225 -0.98 -50.16 -11.20
CA ALA A 225 -1.93 -50.88 -10.33
C ALA A 225 -3.14 -50.14 -9.72
N THR A 226 -4.28 -50.36 -10.39
CA THR A 226 -5.56 -50.91 -9.88
C THR A 226 -6.13 -50.40 -8.55
N HIS A 227 -7.34 -49.83 -8.58
CA HIS A 227 -8.47 -50.34 -7.78
C HIS A 227 -9.81 -49.82 -8.32
N ALA A 228 -10.70 -50.78 -8.60
CA ALA A 228 -12.09 -50.59 -8.95
C ALA A 228 -12.96 -50.67 -7.69
N VAL A 229 -13.76 -49.64 -7.37
CA VAL A 229 -14.90 -49.64 -6.44
C VAL A 229 -15.80 -48.46 -6.84
N LYS A 230 -16.91 -48.71 -7.55
CA LYS A 230 -18.28 -48.93 -7.04
C LYS A 230 -19.10 -47.63 -7.03
N GLU A 231 -19.80 -47.46 -8.14
CA GLU A 231 -21.17 -46.98 -8.32
C GLU A 231 -21.99 -46.82 -7.02
N SER A 232 -22.45 -45.59 -6.76
CA SER A 232 -23.63 -45.29 -5.94
C SER A 232 -24.15 -43.92 -6.37
N GLN A 233 -25.31 -43.94 -7.01
CA GLN A 233 -26.13 -42.80 -7.35
C GLN A 233 -26.80 -42.28 -6.07
N GLU A 234 -26.63 -41.00 -5.74
CA GLU A 234 -27.41 -40.33 -4.72
C GLU A 234 -28.32 -39.29 -5.39
N GLN A 235 -29.61 -39.63 -5.45
CA GLN A 235 -30.69 -38.79 -5.94
C GLN A 235 -31.05 -37.75 -4.87
N LEU A 236 -30.95 -36.46 -5.21
CA LEU A 236 -31.57 -35.37 -4.46
C LEU A 236 -33.02 -35.17 -4.94
N PRO A 237 -34.04 -35.22 -4.07
CA PRO A 237 -35.41 -34.94 -4.46
C PRO A 237 -35.71 -33.42 -4.44
N LEU A 238 -36.40 -32.98 -5.48
CA LEU A 238 -37.13 -31.71 -5.57
C LEU A 238 -38.39 -31.77 -4.68
N PRO A 239 -38.78 -30.68 -4.00
CA PRO A 239 -40.16 -30.50 -3.59
C PRO A 239 -40.93 -29.59 -4.56
N MET A 240 -42.02 -30.13 -5.10
CA MET A 240 -43.05 -29.38 -5.83
C MET A 240 -43.99 -28.65 -4.87
N THR A 241 -44.30 -27.41 -5.27
CA THR A 241 -45.57 -26.67 -5.17
C THR A 241 -46.69 -27.16 -4.24
N ASN A 242 -47.26 -26.24 -3.45
CA ASN A 242 -48.71 -26.05 -3.48
C ASN A 242 -49.15 -24.60 -3.18
N LYS A 243 -50.15 -24.19 -3.97
CA LYS A 243 -50.94 -22.96 -3.88
C LYS A 243 -51.90 -23.04 -2.68
N GLU A 244 -52.17 -21.93 -2.00
CA GLU A 244 -53.54 -21.42 -1.89
C GLU A 244 -53.59 -19.97 -1.38
N ALA A 245 -54.63 -19.28 -1.84
CA ALA A 245 -54.86 -17.86 -1.74
C ALA A 245 -55.65 -17.48 -0.48
N THR A 246 -55.35 -16.33 0.14
CA THR A 246 -56.38 -15.46 0.72
C THR A 246 -55.86 -14.03 0.95
N THR A 247 -56.45 -13.08 0.24
CA THR A 247 -56.59 -11.64 0.60
C THR A 247 -58.04 -11.50 1.14
N PRO A 248 -58.50 -10.49 1.92
CA PRO A 248 -57.99 -9.11 1.98
C PRO A 248 -58.05 -8.39 3.35
N ALA A 249 -57.39 -7.21 3.44
CA ALA A 249 -57.97 -5.93 3.89
C ALA A 249 -56.95 -4.95 4.53
N ALA A 250 -56.78 -3.80 3.86
CA ALA A 250 -56.86 -2.42 4.36
C ALA A 250 -55.90 -1.85 5.46
N LYS A 251 -55.57 -0.57 5.22
CA LYS A 251 -54.88 0.47 6.05
C LYS A 251 -53.35 0.46 5.89
N SER A 252 -52.63 1.58 5.68
CA SER A 252 -52.92 3.00 5.49
C SER A 252 -51.62 3.69 5.02
N LYS A 253 -51.71 4.63 4.08
CA LYS A 253 -50.59 5.44 3.55
C LYS A 253 -50.07 6.46 4.58
N PRO A 254 -48.76 6.78 4.60
CA PRO A 254 -48.28 8.11 4.95
C PRO A 254 -47.91 8.93 3.71
N ALA A 255 -48.23 10.21 3.78
CA ALA A 255 -48.16 11.19 2.72
C ALA A 255 -46.73 11.51 2.27
N ARG A 256 -46.57 11.65 0.95
CA ARG A 256 -45.35 12.11 0.27
C ARG A 256 -45.41 13.64 0.13
N PRO A 257 -44.39 14.42 0.53
CA PRO A 257 -44.37 15.86 0.33
C PRO A 257 -44.12 16.21 -1.15
N LYS A 258 -44.84 17.21 -1.63
CA LYS A 258 -44.77 17.77 -3.00
C LYS A 258 -43.47 18.57 -3.18
N PRO A 259 -42.70 18.38 -4.27
CA PRO A 259 -41.74 19.39 -4.69
C PRO A 259 -42.43 20.48 -5.50
N SER A 260 -42.28 21.71 -5.01
CA SER A 260 -42.73 22.97 -5.59
C SER A 260 -42.06 23.24 -6.94
N LYS A 261 -42.87 23.64 -7.93
CA LYS A 261 -42.44 24.22 -9.20
C LYS A 261 -41.76 25.56 -8.92
N ARG A 262 -40.46 25.67 -9.20
CA ARG A 262 -39.82 26.96 -9.50
C ARG A 262 -39.34 26.93 -10.93
N GLN A 263 -40.13 27.57 -11.79
CA GLN A 263 -39.76 27.91 -13.15
C GLN A 263 -38.71 29.02 -13.08
N HIS A 264 -37.50 28.75 -13.53
CA HIS A 264 -36.66 29.78 -14.15
C HIS A 264 -36.38 29.31 -15.56
N ALA A 265 -37.06 29.97 -16.50
CA ALA A 265 -36.67 30.01 -17.89
C ALA A 265 -35.31 30.71 -17.98
N ILE A 266 -34.31 30.00 -18.51
CA ILE A 266 -33.23 30.63 -19.25
C ILE A 266 -33.18 29.90 -20.59
N SER A 267 -33.43 30.71 -21.60
CA SER A 267 -33.35 30.47 -23.03
C SER A 267 -32.12 29.67 -23.42
N GLY A 268 -32.33 28.71 -24.33
CA GLY A 268 -31.25 27.95 -24.94
C GLY A 268 -30.39 28.79 -25.89
N THR A 269 -29.18 28.28 -26.11
CA THR A 269 -28.57 28.23 -27.44
C THR A 269 -27.52 27.14 -27.45
N ALA A 270 -27.50 26.40 -28.55
CA ALA A 270 -26.53 25.38 -28.87
C ALA A 270 -25.09 25.91 -28.83
N ALA A 271 -24.20 25.14 -28.21
CA ALA A 271 -22.83 24.93 -28.68
C ALA A 271 -22.23 23.80 -27.83
N ALA A 272 -22.07 22.64 -28.45
CA ALA A 272 -21.16 21.60 -27.98
C ALA A 272 -19.74 22.20 -27.99
N ALA A 273 -19.34 22.83 -26.88
CA ALA A 273 -17.96 23.19 -26.65
C ALA A 273 -17.22 21.90 -26.32
N ALA A 274 -16.52 21.38 -27.34
CA ALA A 274 -15.50 20.38 -27.17
C ALA A 274 -14.50 20.88 -26.13
N ASP A 275 -14.50 20.28 -24.95
CA ASP A 275 -13.30 20.20 -24.13
C ASP A 275 -12.24 19.56 -25.01
N THR A 276 -11.44 20.41 -25.64
CA THR A 276 -10.33 19.99 -26.49
C THR A 276 -9.16 19.88 -25.51
N PRO A 277 -8.82 18.68 -25.01
CA PRO A 277 -7.66 18.55 -24.15
C PRO A 277 -6.44 19.03 -24.93
N THR A 278 -5.60 19.82 -24.28
CA THR A 278 -4.33 20.34 -24.80
C THR A 278 -3.52 19.18 -25.39
N ILE A 279 -3.57 19.02 -26.71
CA ILE A 279 -2.87 17.98 -27.43
C ILE A 279 -1.39 18.42 -27.47
N PRO A 280 -0.44 17.65 -26.89
CA PRO A 280 0.99 17.95 -27.03
C PRO A 280 1.36 17.92 -28.52
N ASP A 281 2.27 18.79 -28.97
CA ASP A 281 2.69 18.95 -30.37
C ASP A 281 2.93 17.61 -31.09
N ILE A 282 1.90 17.11 -31.80
CA ILE A 282 1.97 15.85 -32.52
C ILE A 282 2.70 16.10 -33.82
N ILE A 283 3.84 15.44 -34.00
CA ILE A 283 4.53 15.43 -35.29
C ILE A 283 3.65 14.64 -36.28
N PRO A 284 3.23 15.26 -37.41
CA PRO A 284 2.44 14.58 -38.43
C PRO A 284 3.22 13.37 -38.98
N GLY A 285 2.56 12.21 -39.04
CA GLY A 285 3.17 10.93 -39.46
C GLY A 285 3.70 10.06 -38.32
N SER A 286 3.63 10.51 -37.06
CA SER A 286 3.98 9.67 -35.91
C SER A 286 2.91 8.61 -35.61
N PHE A 287 3.31 7.52 -34.93
CA PHE A 287 2.39 6.47 -34.48
C PHE A 287 1.22 7.02 -33.63
N GLU A 288 1.48 8.10 -32.87
CA GLU A 288 0.48 8.77 -32.03
C GLU A 288 -0.60 9.45 -32.88
N ALA A 289 -0.21 10.03 -34.02
CA ALA A 289 -1.13 10.60 -35.00
C ALA A 289 -2.03 9.52 -35.63
N GLN A 290 -1.47 8.36 -35.99
CA GLN A 290 -2.22 7.25 -36.58
C GLN A 290 -3.29 6.71 -35.62
N VAL A 291 -2.91 6.50 -34.35
CA VAL A 291 -3.85 6.01 -33.32
C VAL A 291 -4.95 7.04 -33.05
N THR A 292 -4.61 8.33 -32.98
CA THR A 292 -5.59 9.40 -32.79
C THR A 292 -6.55 9.51 -33.97
N ALA A 293 -6.05 9.40 -35.21
CA ALA A 293 -6.88 9.40 -36.41
C ALA A 293 -7.84 8.20 -36.46
N HIS A 294 -7.36 7.01 -36.07
CA HIS A 294 -8.17 5.79 -35.97
C HIS A 294 -9.27 5.90 -34.90
N PHE A 295 -9.02 6.59 -33.79
CA PHE A 295 -10.06 6.86 -32.80
C PHE A 295 -11.04 7.94 -33.24
N ALA A 296 -10.58 8.96 -33.94
CA ALA A 296 -11.43 10.00 -34.50
C ALA A 296 -12.43 9.42 -35.51
N SER A 297 -12.01 8.50 -36.37
CA SER A 297 -12.90 7.84 -37.35
C SER A 297 -14.00 7.00 -36.69
N LYS A 298 -13.75 6.50 -35.46
CA LYS A 298 -14.71 5.73 -34.65
C LYS A 298 -15.52 6.59 -33.67
N GLY A 299 -15.31 7.91 -33.65
CA GLY A 299 -15.96 8.80 -32.69
C GLY A 299 -15.52 8.59 -31.24
N VAL A 300 -14.33 8.03 -31.01
CA VAL A 300 -13.74 7.82 -29.68
C VAL A 300 -12.91 9.04 -29.32
N GLY A 301 -13.25 9.69 -28.21
CA GLY A 301 -12.51 10.86 -27.72
C GLY A 301 -11.25 10.44 -26.96
N VAL A 302 -10.13 11.13 -27.15
CA VAL A 302 -8.90 10.92 -26.37
C VAL A 302 -8.85 11.96 -25.26
N ALA A 303 -8.75 11.52 -23.99
CA ALA A 303 -8.71 12.41 -22.82
C ALA A 303 -7.28 12.68 -22.31
N GLU A 304 -6.43 11.64 -22.30
CA GLU A 304 -5.03 11.74 -21.87
C GLU A 304 -4.14 10.91 -22.80
N LEU A 305 -2.96 11.44 -23.14
CA LEU A 305 -1.97 10.76 -23.98
C LEU A 305 -0.60 10.77 -23.30
N ARG A 306 -0.01 9.58 -23.10
CA ARG A 306 1.31 9.40 -22.49
C ARG A 306 2.18 8.44 -23.31
N SER A 307 3.23 8.97 -23.92
CA SER A 307 4.24 8.19 -24.65
C SER A 307 5.16 7.48 -23.65
N VAL A 308 5.13 6.14 -23.59
CA VAL A 308 6.01 5.34 -22.71
C VAL A 308 7.33 5.06 -23.41
N ARG A 309 7.26 4.74 -24.71
CA ARG A 309 8.41 4.59 -25.60
C ARG A 309 8.09 5.24 -26.94
N LYS A 310 8.82 6.31 -27.28
CA LYS A 310 8.64 7.10 -28.50
C LYS A 310 8.45 6.19 -29.73
N GLY A 311 7.26 6.24 -30.33
CA GLY A 311 6.92 5.50 -31.56
C GLY A 311 6.66 3.99 -31.44
N LYS A 312 6.80 3.39 -30.25
CA LYS A 312 6.59 1.94 -30.02
C LYS A 312 5.41 1.62 -29.12
N GLU A 313 5.26 2.35 -28.02
CA GLU A 313 4.23 2.09 -27.01
C GLU A 313 3.63 3.39 -26.49
N LEU A 314 2.31 3.43 -26.48
CA LEU A 314 1.51 4.57 -26.12
C LEU A 314 0.42 4.15 -25.13
N ASP A 315 0.35 4.87 -24.02
CA ASP A 315 -0.67 4.70 -23.00
C ASP A 315 -1.65 5.88 -23.12
N LEU A 316 -2.94 5.57 -23.24
CA LEU A 316 -4.01 6.52 -23.50
C LEU A 316 -5.15 6.33 -22.51
N ILE A 317 -5.89 7.40 -22.24
CA ILE A 317 -7.22 7.32 -21.63
C ILE A 317 -8.21 7.77 -22.68
N VAL A 318 -9.14 6.89 -23.05
CA VAL A 318 -10.11 7.13 -24.13
C VAL A 318 -11.55 7.10 -23.62
N ARG A 319 -12.40 7.93 -24.20
CA ARG A 319 -13.84 8.03 -23.93
C ARG A 319 -14.59 7.42 -25.10
N VAL A 320 -15.15 6.24 -24.88
CA VAL A 320 -15.92 5.50 -25.89
C VAL A 320 -17.41 5.82 -25.70
N PRO A 321 -18.10 6.35 -26.73
CA PRO A 321 -19.55 6.53 -26.66
C PRO A 321 -20.25 5.16 -26.69
N SER A 322 -21.13 4.91 -25.72
CA SER A 322 -22.00 3.73 -25.63
C SER A 322 -23.46 4.18 -25.60
N ALA A 323 -24.40 3.25 -25.83
CA ALA A 323 -25.84 3.52 -25.82
C ALA A 323 -26.34 4.12 -24.49
N VAL A 324 -25.65 3.84 -23.38
CA VAL A 324 -25.98 4.31 -22.03
C VAL A 324 -25.18 5.55 -21.60
N GLY A 325 -24.28 6.07 -22.45
CA GLY A 325 -23.42 7.21 -22.14
C GLY A 325 -21.94 6.97 -22.50
N THR A 326 -21.06 7.89 -22.08
CA THR A 326 -19.63 7.79 -22.38
C THR A 326 -18.92 6.95 -21.32
N MET A 327 -18.23 5.89 -21.74
CA MET A 327 -17.40 5.05 -20.87
C MET A 327 -15.92 5.39 -21.04
N THR A 328 -15.18 5.41 -19.94
CA THR A 328 -13.74 5.67 -19.97
C THR A 328 -12.96 4.36 -19.94
N TYR A 329 -12.04 4.20 -20.90
CA TYR A 329 -11.19 3.02 -21.03
C TYR A 329 -9.73 3.43 -20.89
N TYR A 330 -8.96 2.59 -20.21
CA TYR A 330 -7.50 2.63 -20.32
C TYR A 330 -7.11 1.92 -21.61
N CYS A 331 -6.45 2.65 -22.51
CA CYS A 331 -6.01 2.11 -23.78
C CYS A 331 -4.49 1.97 -23.83
N LYS A 332 -4.01 0.79 -24.23
CA LYS A 332 -2.60 0.54 -24.48
C LYS A 332 -2.40 0.19 -25.96
N ALA A 333 -1.75 1.09 -26.68
CA ALA A 333 -1.46 0.92 -28.09
C ALA A 333 0.01 0.54 -28.29
N LYS A 334 0.25 -0.56 -29.02
CA LYS A 334 1.59 -0.99 -29.40
C LYS A 334 1.74 -1.03 -30.91
N ASN A 335 2.83 -0.43 -31.39
CA ASN A 335 3.26 -0.53 -32.78
C ASN A 335 3.94 -1.88 -33.01
N LYS A 336 3.14 -2.94 -33.03
CA LYS A 336 3.60 -4.32 -33.22
C LYS A 336 2.59 -5.05 -34.10
N ALA A 337 3.11 -5.85 -35.04
CA ALA A 337 2.30 -6.65 -35.94
C ALA A 337 1.39 -7.62 -35.19
N LYS A 338 1.95 -8.40 -34.25
CA LYS A 338 1.20 -9.34 -33.40
C LYS A 338 1.39 -9.05 -31.92
N GLY A 339 0.30 -8.85 -31.18
CA GLY A 339 0.33 -8.67 -29.72
C GLY A 339 0.63 -9.98 -28.99
N ASN A 340 1.52 -9.92 -27.98
CA ASN A 340 1.89 -11.09 -27.17
C ASN A 340 1.09 -11.16 -25.86
N ASP A 341 1.09 -12.32 -25.22
CA ASP A 341 0.46 -12.56 -23.91
C ASP A 341 0.97 -11.61 -22.81
N GLY A 342 2.30 -11.42 -22.72
CA GLY A 342 2.90 -10.50 -21.76
C GLY A 342 2.49 -9.04 -21.99
N ASP A 343 2.27 -8.64 -23.24
CA ASP A 343 1.81 -7.29 -23.57
C ASP A 343 0.37 -7.06 -23.08
N LEU A 344 -0.49 -8.06 -23.26
CA LEU A 344 -1.88 -8.07 -22.79
C LEU A 344 -1.95 -8.09 -21.26
N GLY A 345 -1.15 -8.93 -20.60
CA GLY A 345 -1.06 -9.03 -19.14
C GLY A 345 -0.61 -7.72 -18.49
N MET A 346 0.38 -7.02 -19.08
CA MET A 346 0.79 -5.70 -18.61
C MET A 346 -0.30 -4.64 -18.78
N ALA A 347 -1.03 -4.65 -19.90
CA ALA A 347 -2.15 -3.76 -20.14
C ALA A 347 -3.26 -3.99 -19.09
N TYR A 348 -3.61 -5.25 -18.85
CA TYR A 348 -4.59 -5.66 -17.85
C TYR A 348 -4.20 -5.23 -16.44
N ALA A 349 -2.97 -5.54 -16.01
CA ALA A 349 -2.47 -5.15 -14.69
C ALA A 349 -2.48 -3.63 -14.48
N THR A 350 -2.22 -2.85 -15.53
CA THR A 350 -2.26 -1.37 -15.47
C THR A 350 -3.70 -0.87 -15.39
N GLY A 351 -4.63 -1.47 -16.15
CA GLY A 351 -6.06 -1.17 -16.05
C GLY A 351 -6.64 -1.47 -14.67
N GLN A 352 -6.29 -2.63 -14.10
CA GLN A 352 -6.70 -3.02 -12.75
C GLN A 352 -6.20 -2.03 -11.69
N LYS A 353 -4.95 -1.59 -11.78
CA LYS A 353 -4.40 -0.54 -10.89
C LYS A 353 -5.17 0.78 -10.98
N ARG A 354 -5.75 1.07 -12.15
CA ARG A 354 -6.51 2.30 -12.41
C ARG A 354 -8.02 2.13 -12.24
N ASN A 355 -8.51 0.92 -11.93
CA ASN A 355 -9.93 0.56 -11.88
C ASN A 355 -10.70 0.93 -13.16
N MET A 356 -10.08 0.74 -14.32
CA MET A 356 -10.70 1.03 -15.63
C MET A 356 -10.68 -0.21 -16.53
N PRO A 357 -11.71 -0.40 -17.39
CA PRO A 357 -11.67 -1.44 -18.41
C PRO A 357 -10.55 -1.16 -19.42
N VAL A 358 -10.00 -2.24 -19.98
CA VAL A 358 -8.81 -2.17 -20.84
C VAL A 358 -9.18 -2.34 -22.30
N LEU A 359 -8.66 -1.43 -23.13
CA LEU A 359 -8.69 -1.50 -24.59
C LEU A 359 -7.27 -1.67 -25.12
N PHE A 360 -6.97 -2.78 -25.78
CA PHE A 360 -5.66 -3.05 -26.36
C PHE A 360 -5.66 -2.81 -27.87
N VAL A 361 -4.69 -2.05 -28.38
CA VAL A 361 -4.57 -1.72 -29.81
C VAL A 361 -3.29 -2.27 -30.40
N CYS A 362 -3.40 -2.99 -31.52
CA CYS A 362 -2.28 -3.53 -32.29
C CYS A 362 -2.54 -3.45 -33.80
N GLN A 363 -1.54 -3.77 -34.65
CA GLN A 363 -1.68 -3.59 -36.10
C GLN A 363 -2.36 -4.75 -36.82
N LYS A 364 -1.87 -5.99 -36.67
CA LYS A 364 -2.29 -7.11 -37.53
C LYS A 364 -3.03 -8.25 -36.81
N GLY A 365 -2.86 -8.41 -35.50
CA GLY A 365 -3.48 -9.53 -34.78
C GLY A 365 -2.90 -9.83 -33.40
N LEU A 366 -3.38 -10.92 -32.80
CA LEU A 366 -2.90 -11.47 -31.53
C LEU A 366 -2.28 -12.86 -31.73
N THR A 367 -1.51 -13.33 -30.75
CA THR A 367 -1.09 -14.74 -30.69
C THR A 367 -2.23 -15.61 -30.15
N LYS A 368 -2.24 -16.91 -30.49
CA LYS A 368 -3.27 -17.86 -29.99
C LYS A 368 -3.39 -17.86 -28.46
N ARG A 369 -2.27 -17.70 -27.74
CA ARG A 369 -2.25 -17.59 -26.27
C ARG A 369 -2.92 -16.30 -25.79
N ALA A 370 -2.65 -15.18 -26.46
CA ALA A 370 -3.27 -13.90 -26.14
C ALA A 370 -4.79 -13.90 -26.43
N GLU A 371 -5.25 -14.61 -27.46
CA GLU A 371 -6.68 -14.81 -27.74
C GLU A 371 -7.39 -15.61 -26.65
N THR A 372 -6.73 -16.63 -26.06
CA THR A 372 -7.28 -17.34 -24.90
C THR A 372 -7.42 -16.41 -23.70
N MET A 373 -6.39 -15.61 -23.40
CA MET A 373 -6.44 -14.60 -22.34
C MET A 373 -7.55 -13.56 -22.56
N LEU A 374 -7.80 -13.18 -23.82
CA LEU A 374 -8.87 -12.24 -24.16
C LEU A 374 -10.24 -12.71 -23.67
N LYS A 375 -10.52 -14.01 -23.87
CA LYS A 375 -11.79 -14.64 -23.47
C LYS A 375 -11.92 -14.74 -21.95
N GLU A 376 -10.81 -14.98 -21.26
CA GLU A 376 -10.78 -15.14 -19.80
C GLU A 376 -10.91 -13.80 -19.06
N PHE A 377 -10.19 -12.77 -19.51
CA PHE A 377 -10.12 -11.47 -18.83
C PHE A 377 -11.11 -10.43 -19.35
N GLY A 378 -11.84 -10.71 -20.43
CA GLY A 378 -12.83 -9.79 -21.00
C GLY A 378 -12.21 -8.47 -21.49
N ILE A 379 -10.97 -8.51 -21.98
CA ILE A 379 -10.28 -7.33 -22.50
C ILE A 379 -10.89 -6.96 -23.88
N ALA A 380 -11.04 -5.68 -24.18
CA ALA A 380 -11.43 -5.26 -25.53
C ALA A 380 -10.18 -5.09 -26.40
N VAL A 381 -10.21 -5.57 -27.64
CA VAL A 381 -9.09 -5.43 -28.59
C VAL A 381 -9.58 -4.73 -29.84
N ASP A 382 -8.78 -3.81 -30.33
CA ASP A 382 -8.97 -3.16 -31.62
C ASP A 382 -7.71 -3.24 -32.47
N TYR A 383 -7.90 -3.21 -33.78
CA TYR A 383 -6.82 -3.29 -34.76
C TYR A 383 -6.73 -1.98 -35.51
N LEU A 384 -5.51 -1.42 -35.58
CA LEU A 384 -5.24 -0.30 -36.47
C LEU A 384 -5.42 -0.80 -37.90
N ALA A 385 -6.33 -0.18 -38.64
CA ALA A 385 -6.44 -0.45 -40.06
C ALA A 385 -5.08 -0.15 -40.72
N ALA A 386 -4.49 -1.16 -41.35
CA ALA A 386 -3.39 -0.91 -42.27
C ALA A 386 -4.03 -0.31 -43.53
N GLU A 387 -3.82 0.99 -43.74
CA GLU A 387 -4.03 1.59 -45.07
C GLU A 387 -3.09 0.96 -46.10
#